data_AF-X0Z8F0-F1
#
_entry.id   AF-X0Z8F0-F1
#
_cell.length_a   1.000
_cell.length_b   1.000
_cell.length_c   1.000
_cell.angle_alpha   90.00
_cell.angle_beta   90.00
_cell.angle_gamma   90.00
#
_symmetry.space_group_name_H-M   'P 1'
#
loop_
_entity.id
_entity.type
_entity.pdbx_description
1 polymer ?
#
loop_
_entity_poly.entity_id
_entity_poly.type
_entity_poly.pdbx_seq_one_letter_code
_entity_poly.pdbx_strand_id
1 'polypeptide(L)' 'MIPSARLATVPEFPFARWAVHYRAAEDRGLDLIRLDIGSPDLPPPPAVIEAACEAIRSPTEHGYPGYRGLPALRHAICA' A
#
# COMPACT_ATOMS: atom_id res chain seq x y z
N MET A 1 -25.83 -13.63 -7.76
CA MET A 1 -24.76 -14.20 -6.91
C MET A 1 -25.02 -13.72 -5.48
N ILE A 2 -25.10 -14.62 -4.51
CA ILE A 2 -25.34 -14.25 -3.10
C ILE A 2 -23.98 -14.24 -2.38
N PRO A 3 -23.57 -13.11 -1.77
CA PRO A 3 -22.34 -13.05 -0.97
C PRO A 3 -22.35 -14.03 0.20
N SER A 4 -21.16 -14.42 0.67
CA SER A 4 -21.06 -15.21 1.91
C SER A 4 -21.49 -14.40 3.13
N ALA A 5 -21.98 -15.09 4.17
CA ALA A 5 -22.38 -14.43 5.42
C ALA A 5 -21.24 -13.61 6.05
N ARG A 6 -19.99 -14.08 5.93
CA ARG A 6 -18.80 -13.36 6.42
C ARG A 6 -18.53 -12.06 5.66
N LEU A 7 -18.83 -12.00 4.36
CA LEU A 7 -18.67 -10.76 3.60
C LEU A 7 -19.75 -9.75 4.00
N ALA A 8 -20.95 -10.22 4.35
CA ALA A 8 -22.04 -9.37 4.79
C ALA A 8 -21.78 -8.62 6.11
N THR A 9 -20.79 -9.06 6.90
CA THR A 9 -20.41 -8.41 8.17
C THR A 9 -19.25 -7.41 8.04
N VAL A 10 -18.67 -7.24 6.84
CA VAL A 10 -17.56 -6.29 6.64
C VAL A 10 -18.13 -4.87 6.64
N PRO A 11 -17.69 -3.99 7.55
CA PRO A 11 -18.16 -2.61 7.56
C PRO A 11 -17.63 -1.85 6.34
N GLU A 12 -18.35 -0.80 5.96
CA GLU A 12 -17.88 0.11 4.92
C GLU A 12 -16.55 0.76 5.33
N PHE A 13 -15.61 0.88 4.38
CA PHE A 13 -14.34 1.54 4.60
C PHE A 13 -14.55 3.05 4.83
N PRO A 14 -14.22 3.60 6.01
CA PRO A 14 -14.57 4.99 6.36
C PRO A 14 -14.05 6.04 5.37
N PHE A 15 -12.86 5.85 4.83
CA PHE A 15 -12.25 6.78 3.88
C PHE A 15 -12.94 6.78 2.50
N ALA A 16 -13.61 5.68 2.11
CA ALA A 16 -14.38 5.65 0.87
C ALA A 16 -15.58 6.61 0.96
N ARG A 17 -16.18 6.74 2.15
CA ARG A 17 -17.26 7.71 2.39
C ARG A 17 -16.77 9.15 2.32
N TRP A 18 -15.65 9.43 2.99
CA TRP A 18 -15.03 10.76 2.93
C TRP A 18 -14.56 11.12 1.53
N ALA A 19 -14.29 10.10 0.69
CA ALA A 19 -13.87 10.35 -0.68
C ALA A 19 -14.88 11.08 -1.54
N VAL A 20 -16.17 10.85 -1.29
CA VAL A 20 -17.25 11.57 -1.97
C VAL A 20 -17.23 13.05 -1.58
N HIS A 21 -16.97 13.36 -0.31
CA HIS A 21 -16.99 14.73 0.21
C HIS A 21 -15.81 15.57 -0.25
N TYR A 22 -14.58 15.03 -0.26
CA TYR A 22 -13.44 15.81 -0.75
C TYR A 22 -13.55 16.09 -2.25
N ARG A 23 -14.00 15.10 -3.07
CA ARG A 23 -14.19 15.32 -4.52
C ARG A 23 -15.20 16.42 -4.80
N ALA A 24 -16.34 16.39 -4.10
CA ALA A 24 -17.35 17.44 -4.23
C ALA A 24 -16.84 18.83 -3.80
N ALA A 25 -15.90 18.90 -2.85
CA ALA A 25 -15.27 20.14 -2.44
C ALA A 25 -14.20 20.61 -3.43
N GLU A 26 -13.39 19.70 -3.99
CA GLU A 26 -12.45 19.98 -5.09
C GLU A 26 -13.18 20.50 -6.34
N ASP A 27 -14.30 19.87 -6.72
CA ASP A 27 -15.14 20.29 -7.85
C ASP A 27 -15.71 21.71 -7.66
N ARG A 28 -15.84 22.17 -6.41
CA ARG A 28 -16.25 23.53 -6.05
C ARG A 28 -15.08 24.52 -6.01
N GLY A 29 -13.86 24.07 -6.33
CA GLY A 29 -12.64 24.87 -6.29
C GLY A 29 -12.15 25.20 -4.89
N LEU A 30 -12.52 24.41 -3.88
CA LEU A 30 -12.04 24.60 -2.51
C LEU A 30 -10.63 24.01 -2.36
N ASP A 31 -9.74 24.77 -1.72
CA ASP A 31 -8.43 24.30 -1.29
C ASP A 31 -8.57 23.47 0.00
N LEU A 32 -8.18 22.20 -0.05
CA LEU A 32 -8.40 21.24 1.03
C LEU A 32 -7.08 20.81 1.67
N ILE A 33 -6.94 21.07 2.97
CA ILE A 33 -5.85 20.53 3.78
C ILE A 33 -6.25 19.13 4.27
N ARG A 34 -5.56 18.11 3.77
CA ARG A 34 -5.84 16.69 4.04
C ARG A 34 -5.01 16.20 5.23
N LEU A 35 -5.64 16.09 6.40
CA LEU A 35 -5.06 15.52 7.63
C LEU A 35 -5.76 14.22 8.06
N ASP A 36 -6.53 13.62 7.14
CA ASP A 36 -7.35 12.46 7.39
C ASP A 36 -6.61 11.13 7.11
N ILE A 37 -5.66 11.12 6.17
CA ILE A 37 -4.97 9.89 5.74
C ILE A 37 -3.53 9.82 6.25
N GLY A 38 -3.16 8.70 6.87
CA GLY A 38 -1.80 8.45 7.36
C GLY A 38 -0.81 7.99 6.28
N SER A 39 -0.97 8.46 5.04
CA SER A 39 0.00 8.17 3.98
C SER A 39 1.20 9.11 4.14
N PRO A 40 2.43 8.60 4.22
CA PRO A 40 3.62 9.44 4.09
C PRO A 40 3.60 10.19 2.74
N ASP A 41 4.05 11.43 2.77
CA ASP A 41 4.18 12.34 1.62
C ASP A 41 5.57 12.25 0.95
N LEU A 42 6.57 11.77 1.69
CA LEU A 42 7.94 11.62 1.21
C LEU A 42 8.17 10.30 0.44
N PRO A 43 9.10 10.28 -0.53
CA PRO A 43 9.48 9.06 -1.22
C PRO A 43 10.20 8.07 -0.29
N PRO A 44 10.25 6.78 -0.65
CA PRO A 44 11.12 5.82 0.03
C PRO A 44 12.60 6.26 -0.01
N PRO A 45 13.43 5.83 0.96
CA PRO A 45 14.87 6.12 0.93
C PRO A 45 15.54 5.63 -0.37
N PRO A 46 16.52 6.38 -0.95
CA PRO A 46 17.18 6.01 -2.21
C PRO A 46 17.75 4.59 -2.22
N ALA A 47 18.38 4.17 -1.12
CA ALA A 47 18.96 2.83 -1.00
C ALA A 47 17.91 1.71 -1.17
N VAL A 48 16.67 1.92 -0.74
CA VAL A 48 15.58 0.95 -0.91
C VAL A 48 15.14 0.88 -2.38
N ILE A 49 15.05 2.03 -3.03
CA ILE A 49 14.69 2.13 -4.45
C ILE A 49 15.76 1.43 -5.31
N GLU A 50 17.04 1.69 -5.04
CA GLU A 50 18.17 1.08 -5.75
C GLU A 50 18.19 -0.44 -5.59
N ALA A 51 18.05 -0.95 -4.36
CA ALA A 51 18.00 -2.38 -4.09
C ALA A 51 16.82 -3.07 -4.80
N ALA A 52 15.66 -2.43 -4.85
CA ALA A 52 14.49 -2.94 -5.58
C ALA A 52 14.75 -2.98 -7.09
N CYS A 53 15.34 -1.93 -7.66
CA CYS A 53 15.69 -1.89 -9.08
C CYS A 53 16.73 -2.96 -9.45
N GLU A 54 17.72 -3.20 -8.60
CA GLU A 54 18.72 -4.26 -8.80
C GLU A 54 18.06 -5.64 -8.80
N ALA A 55 17.23 -5.94 -7.80
CA ALA A 55 16.51 -7.21 -7.71
C ALA A 55 15.62 -7.45 -8.95
N ILE A 56 14.90 -6.43 -9.44
CA ILE A 56 14.05 -6.54 -10.64
C ILE A 56 14.87 -6.87 -11.89
N ARG A 57 16.08 -6.30 -12.02
CA ARG A 57 16.97 -6.53 -13.16
C ARG A 57 17.68 -7.88 -13.12
N SER A 58 17.72 -8.53 -11.95
CA SER A 58 18.36 -9.82 -11.81
C SER A 58 17.57 -10.93 -12.53
N PRO A 59 18.19 -11.70 -13.45
CA PRO A 59 17.50 -12.77 -14.16
C PRO A 59 17.16 -13.97 -13.25
N THR A 60 17.69 -14.04 -12.02
CA THR A 60 17.49 -15.16 -11.09
C THR A 60 16.41 -14.90 -10.04
N GLU A 61 15.93 -13.67 -9.90
CA GLU A 61 15.07 -13.25 -8.78
C GLU A 61 13.57 -13.23 -9.14
N HIS A 62 13.19 -13.66 -10.34
CA HIS A 62 11.78 -13.66 -10.80
C HIS A 62 10.97 -14.88 -10.35
N GLY A 63 11.62 -15.88 -9.77
CA GLY A 63 10.99 -17.11 -9.31
C GLY A 63 10.19 -16.92 -8.03
N TYR A 64 9.37 -17.93 -7.69
CA TYR A 64 8.69 -17.95 -6.41
C TYR A 64 9.70 -18.04 -5.25
N PRO A 65 9.61 -17.16 -4.25
CA PRO A 65 10.38 -17.33 -3.02
C PRO A 65 9.84 -18.52 -2.23
N GLY A 66 10.61 -18.99 -1.23
CA GLY A 66 10.11 -19.98 -0.29
C GLY A 66 8.89 -19.48 0.49
N TYR A 67 8.07 -20.39 1.00
CA TYR A 67 6.81 -20.08 1.71
C TYR A 67 6.95 -19.14 2.93
N ARG A 68 8.18 -18.96 3.44
CA ARG A 68 8.49 -18.09 4.59
C ARG A 68 9.17 -16.78 4.17
N GLY A 69 9.24 -16.48 2.88
CA GLY A 69 10.01 -15.36 2.33
C GLY A 69 11.52 -15.63 2.27
N LEU A 70 12.27 -14.63 1.80
CA LEU A 70 13.71 -14.73 1.56
C LEU A 70 14.48 -14.94 2.88
N PRO A 71 15.40 -15.93 2.97
CA PRO A 71 16.24 -16.11 4.14
C PRO A 71 17.05 -14.86 4.53
N ALA A 72 17.60 -14.15 3.54
CA ALA A 72 18.37 -12.92 3.77
C ALA A 72 17.54 -11.83 4.47
N LEU A 73 16.28 -11.62 4.03
CA LEU A 73 15.38 -10.67 4.67
C LEU A 73 15.07 -11.05 6.12
N ARG A 74 14.81 -12.34 6.38
CA ARG A 74 14.52 -12.83 7.74
C ARG A 74 15.71 -12.64 8.69
N HIS A 75 16.93 -12.85 8.21
CA HIS A 75 18.13 -12.57 9.01
C HIS A 75 18.30 -11.07 9.25
N ALA A 76 18.08 -10.22 8.25
CA ALA A 76 18.19 -8.76 8.41
C ALA A 76 17.19 -8.17 9.43
N ILE A 77 16.00 -8.77 9.56
CA ILE A 77 14.99 -8.36 10.56
C ILE A 77 15.38 -8.77 11.99
N CYS A 78 16.06 -9.90 12.16
CA CYS A 78 16.39 -10.47 13.46
C CYS A 78 17.82 -10.19 13.95
N ALA A 79 18.66 -9.58 13.11
CA ALA A 79 20.00 -9.13 13.47
C ALA A 79 19.94 -7.91 14.40
#